data_AF-A0A6H9KYA2-F1
#
_entry.id   AF-A0A6H9KYA2-F1
#
_cell.length_a   1.000
_cell.length_b   1.000
_cell.length_c   1.000
_cell.angle_alpha   90.00
_cell.angle_beta   90.00
_cell.angle_gamma   90.00
#
_symmetry.space_group_name_H-M   'P 1'
#
loop_
_entity.id
_entity.type
_entity.pdbx_description
1 polymer ?
#
loop_
_entity_poly.entity_id
_entity_poly.type
_entity_poly.pdbx_seq_one_letter_code
_entity_poly.pdbx_strand_id
1 'polypeptide(L)'
;MRGKVTANRLNIRSLPSLSAKKIGTLPKDTVVSIVMQHDAWFEIKYNEMSAFLSSEFVLPIENTVSIQGKITASKLNVRSEPNLHSEILGALVWDSRVDILDENGEWLEISFNEESAFIHQDYVQLLESRLDDMAVVSVDRLNVRARPDATSNLLGVLERDMKVKVISQTGKWCEISFNDIPAFIHSDFIERGETASSSSAQVVSPDDTQDKIVDQTEMVPDEKLPLVGSKIAKKVARTWNKYGGLLESLSGAHKIDPGAAVAVLCVESSGKGFEPQNENRMIIRFENHLMWKYWGKKNTQKFHRHFQYGKRENNKLKVWLGHTWRDDPTDSWSKFHGNQSKEWQVLDFARKLSETEALYCISMGAPQIMGFNYKAIGYDSVQEMFEKFNQDIRYHIQGLFEFFDKRMIKALQNRDFVEFAGYYNGSGQKQKYGEWIQNHFDAFQELTS
;
A
#
# COMPACT_ATOMS: atom_id res chain seq x y z
N MET A 1 15.84 11.08 6.34
CA MET A 1 16.82 11.24 7.46
C MET A 1 16.61 12.63 8.04
N ARG A 2 16.90 12.90 9.32
CA ARG A 2 16.85 14.27 9.85
C ARG A 2 18.28 14.78 10.05
N GLY A 3 18.46 16.09 10.06
CA GLY A 3 19.75 16.70 10.32
C GLY A 3 19.62 18.01 11.10
N LYS A 4 20.56 18.27 12.01
CA LYS A 4 20.62 19.48 12.82
C LYS A 4 21.67 20.43 12.26
N VAL A 5 21.30 21.67 11.96
CA VAL A 5 22.22 22.69 11.45
C VAL A 5 23.24 23.07 12.52
N THR A 6 24.54 22.94 12.21
CA THR A 6 25.64 23.24 13.15
C THR A 6 26.21 24.65 12.98
N ALA A 7 26.02 25.27 11.80
CA ALA A 7 26.50 26.62 11.50
C ALA A 7 25.56 27.71 12.03
N ASN A 8 26.11 28.86 12.44
CA ASN A 8 25.32 30.02 12.91
C ASN A 8 24.27 30.48 11.90
N ARG A 9 24.61 30.44 10.61
CA ARG A 9 23.73 30.71 9.48
C ARG A 9 24.12 29.84 8.28
N LEU A 10 23.35 28.80 8.00
CA LEU A 10 23.57 27.93 6.84
C LEU A 10 22.79 28.44 5.62
N ASN A 11 23.43 28.54 4.47
CA ASN A 11 22.77 28.97 3.24
C ASN A 11 21.94 27.83 2.64
N ILE A 12 20.72 28.17 2.21
CA ILE A 12 19.85 27.30 1.40
C ILE A 12 20.08 27.66 -0.07
N ARG A 13 20.39 26.67 -0.91
CA ARG A 13 20.71 26.89 -2.33
C ARG A 13 19.74 26.16 -3.27
N SER A 14 19.60 26.69 -4.47
CA SER A 14 18.70 26.12 -5.49
C SER A 14 19.25 24.85 -6.18
N LEU A 15 20.56 24.59 -6.09
CA LEU A 15 21.25 23.40 -6.62
C LEU A 15 22.39 23.00 -5.64
N PRO A 16 22.85 21.74 -5.64
CA PRO A 16 23.93 21.25 -4.77
C PRO A 16 25.31 21.74 -5.25
N SER A 17 25.53 23.05 -5.21
CA SER A 17 26.78 23.69 -5.64
C SER A 17 27.00 25.02 -4.92
N LEU A 18 28.26 25.35 -4.62
CA LEU A 18 28.64 26.63 -4.01
C LEU A 18 28.38 27.84 -4.93
N SER A 19 28.30 27.63 -6.25
CA SER A 19 27.96 28.68 -7.22
C SER A 19 26.45 28.86 -7.43
N ALA A 20 25.61 27.95 -6.90
CA ALA A 20 24.17 28.01 -7.07
C ALA A 20 23.54 29.19 -6.32
N LYS A 21 22.41 29.69 -6.83
CA LYS A 21 21.67 30.81 -6.24
C LYS A 21 21.31 30.50 -4.78
N LYS A 22 21.67 31.42 -3.88
CA LYS A 22 21.20 31.43 -2.50
C LYS A 22 19.73 31.84 -2.48
N ILE A 23 18.87 30.97 -1.95
CA ILE A 23 17.41 31.16 -1.89
C ILE A 23 16.89 31.32 -0.45
N GLY A 24 17.75 31.13 0.56
CA GLY A 24 17.41 31.33 1.95
C GLY A 24 18.59 31.11 2.91
N THR A 25 18.32 31.16 4.21
CA THR A 25 19.26 30.75 5.26
C THR A 25 18.54 30.06 6.42
N LEU A 26 19.19 29.08 7.03
CA LEU A 26 18.76 28.45 8.28
C LEU A 26 19.65 28.92 9.45
N PRO A 27 19.07 29.27 10.61
CA PRO A 27 19.81 29.49 11.84
C PRO A 27 20.51 28.23 12.37
N LYS A 28 21.44 28.41 13.32
CA LYS A 28 22.00 27.30 14.11
C LYS A 28 20.90 26.51 14.80
N ASP A 29 21.16 25.22 15.02
CA ASP A 29 20.30 24.29 15.74
C ASP A 29 18.95 24.00 15.07
N THR A 30 18.70 24.57 13.89
CA THR A 30 17.50 24.26 13.08
C THR A 30 17.54 22.79 12.65
N VAL A 31 16.47 22.06 12.94
CA VAL A 31 16.28 20.68 12.48
C VAL A 31 15.65 20.70 11.09
N VAL A 32 16.16 19.88 10.18
CA VAL A 32 15.64 19.75 8.83
C VAL A 32 15.39 18.30 8.47
N SER A 33 14.31 18.07 7.74
CA SER A 33 14.05 16.80 7.07
C SER A 33 14.91 16.71 5.81
N ILE A 34 15.92 15.84 5.88
CA ILE A 34 16.79 15.49 4.75
C ILE A 34 16.02 14.47 3.89
N VAL A 35 15.65 14.93 2.70
CA VAL A 35 15.03 14.11 1.64
C VAL A 35 16.06 13.11 1.12
N MET A 36 17.29 13.57 0.86
CA MET A 36 18.39 12.76 0.32
C MET A 36 19.74 13.44 0.55
N GLN A 37 20.83 12.66 0.58
CA GLN A 37 22.20 13.17 0.49
C GLN A 37 22.74 13.02 -0.95
N HIS A 38 23.28 14.09 -1.51
CA HIS A 38 24.02 14.15 -2.77
C HIS A 38 25.46 14.58 -2.48
N ASP A 39 26.39 13.63 -2.39
CA ASP A 39 27.79 13.89 -2.02
C ASP A 39 27.92 14.79 -0.77
N ALA A 40 28.39 16.04 -0.96
CA ALA A 40 28.59 17.05 0.07
C ALA A 40 27.35 17.95 0.34
N TRP A 41 26.16 17.51 -0.07
CA TRP A 41 24.90 18.27 0.05
C TRP A 41 23.75 17.42 0.57
N PHE A 42 22.92 18.01 1.42
CA PHE A 42 21.61 17.47 1.77
C PHE A 42 20.51 18.20 1.00
N GLU A 43 19.64 17.44 0.35
CA GLU A 43 18.40 17.92 -0.21
C GLU A 43 17.33 18.02 0.88
N ILE A 44 16.67 19.16 0.94
CA ILE A 44 15.54 19.46 1.81
C ILE A 44 14.38 20.03 0.98
N LYS A 45 13.17 20.01 1.53
CA LYS A 45 12.03 20.76 0.98
C LYS A 45 12.02 22.16 1.59
N TYR A 46 12.04 23.21 0.77
CA TYR A 46 11.99 24.61 1.20
C TYR A 46 11.01 25.38 0.31
N ASN A 47 9.94 25.93 0.90
CA ASN A 47 8.83 26.58 0.19
C ASN A 47 8.29 25.72 -0.97
N GLU A 48 7.97 24.45 -0.70
CA GLU A 48 7.46 23.50 -1.69
C GLU A 48 8.40 23.16 -2.86
N MET A 49 9.67 23.60 -2.81
CA MET A 49 10.69 23.33 -3.82
C MET A 49 11.88 22.54 -3.23
N SER A 50 12.55 21.75 -4.07
CA SER A 50 13.84 21.14 -3.70
C SER A 50 14.89 22.23 -3.47
N ALA A 51 15.61 22.11 -2.37
CA ALA A 51 16.69 23.01 -2.00
C ALA A 51 17.82 22.24 -1.32
N PHE A 52 19.02 22.84 -1.30
CA PHE A 52 20.24 22.15 -0.93
C PHE A 52 20.98 22.88 0.18
N LEU A 53 21.38 22.12 1.20
CA LEU A 53 22.25 22.51 2.30
C LEU A 53 23.59 21.81 2.15
N SER A 54 24.70 22.45 2.52
CA SER A 54 25.97 21.73 2.58
C SER A 54 25.95 20.74 3.74
N SER A 55 26.30 19.47 3.47
CA SER A 55 26.23 18.40 4.47
C SER A 55 27.24 18.58 5.61
N GLU A 56 28.34 19.30 5.36
CA GLU A 56 29.34 19.68 6.37
C GLU A 56 28.73 20.44 7.57
N PHE A 57 27.65 21.19 7.33
CA PHE A 57 27.03 22.05 8.35
C PHE A 57 25.69 21.51 8.87
N VAL A 58 25.42 20.23 8.63
CA VAL A 58 24.22 19.56 9.09
C VAL A 58 24.65 18.24 9.71
N LEU A 59 24.55 18.14 11.03
CA LEU A 59 24.82 16.90 11.74
C LEU A 59 23.63 15.95 11.53
N PRO A 60 23.80 14.79 10.86
CA PRO A 60 22.73 13.82 10.75
C PRO A 60 22.26 13.41 12.14
N ILE A 61 20.97 13.49 12.36
CA ILE A 61 20.35 12.97 13.56
C ILE A 61 20.04 11.50 13.27
N GLU A 62 20.97 10.62 13.64
CA GLU A 62 20.76 9.17 13.65
C GLU A 62 19.81 8.81 14.81
N ASN A 63 18.53 9.08 14.64
CA ASN A 63 17.54 8.63 15.61
C ASN A 63 17.15 7.18 15.28
N THR A 64 17.73 6.25 16.04
CA THR A 64 17.29 4.85 16.19
C THR A 64 15.95 4.72 16.94
N VAL A 65 15.28 5.85 17.23
CA VAL A 65 13.99 5.93 17.91
C VAL A 65 12.99 6.61 16.97
N SER A 66 11.97 5.86 16.57
CA SER A 66 10.74 6.38 15.95
C SER A 66 9.74 6.62 17.07
N ILE A 67 9.21 7.85 17.16
CA ILE A 67 8.19 8.21 18.14
C ILE A 67 6.86 8.26 17.40
N GLN A 68 5.90 7.43 17.82
CA GLN A 68 4.52 7.53 17.35
C GLN A 68 3.67 8.27 18.38
N GLY A 69 2.70 9.04 17.91
CA GLY A 69 1.69 9.69 18.73
C GLY A 69 0.37 8.95 18.60
N LYS A 70 -0.19 8.50 19.71
CA LYS A 70 -1.54 7.95 19.81
C LYS A 70 -2.50 9.04 20.30
N ILE A 71 -3.55 9.33 19.53
CA ILE A 71 -4.48 10.41 19.85
C ILE A 71 -5.41 10.03 21.00
N THR A 72 -5.45 10.86 22.04
CA THR A 72 -6.25 10.65 23.25
C THR A 72 -7.55 11.46 23.27
N ALA A 73 -7.67 12.48 22.41
CA ALA A 73 -8.90 13.27 22.25
C ALA A 73 -9.92 12.61 21.31
N SER A 74 -11.22 12.85 21.52
CA SER A 74 -12.28 12.41 20.59
C SER A 74 -12.11 13.03 19.20
N LYS A 75 -11.59 14.26 19.13
CA LYS A 75 -11.21 14.97 17.92
C LYS A 75 -10.06 15.93 18.23
N LEU A 76 -8.96 15.81 17.50
CA LEU A 76 -7.80 16.69 17.57
C LEU A 76 -7.60 17.40 16.23
N ASN A 77 -7.60 18.73 16.22
CA ASN A 77 -7.37 19.49 14.99
C ASN A 77 -5.90 19.39 14.56
N VAL A 78 -5.69 19.23 13.25
CA VAL A 78 -4.39 19.28 12.59
C VAL A 78 -4.22 20.66 11.96
N ARG A 79 -3.10 21.33 12.22
CA ARG A 79 -2.88 22.74 11.90
C ARG A 79 -1.67 22.96 11.00
N SER A 80 -1.69 24.03 10.22
CA SER A 80 -0.59 24.38 9.31
C SER A 80 0.66 24.97 10.00
N GLU A 81 0.52 25.54 11.19
CA GLU A 81 1.63 26.07 12.00
C GLU A 81 1.42 25.69 13.49
N PRO A 82 2.48 25.70 14.34
CA PRO A 82 2.39 25.34 15.75
C PRO A 82 1.77 26.45 16.61
N ASN A 83 0.54 26.87 16.29
CA ASN A 83 -0.21 27.87 17.05
C ASN A 83 -1.74 27.71 16.88
N LEU A 84 -2.53 28.31 17.77
CA LEU A 84 -3.99 28.19 17.76
C LEU A 84 -4.70 29.00 16.67
N HIS A 85 -3.99 29.90 15.97
CA HIS A 85 -4.55 30.85 15.01
C HIS A 85 -4.35 30.43 13.55
N SER A 86 -3.51 29.43 13.28
CA SER A 86 -3.23 28.97 11.93
C SER A 86 -4.40 28.16 11.34
N GLU A 87 -4.36 27.98 10.01
CA GLU A 87 -5.34 27.18 9.27
C GLU A 87 -5.45 25.77 9.84
N ILE A 88 -6.68 25.26 9.91
CA ILE A 88 -6.99 23.88 10.27
C ILE A 88 -7.01 23.07 8.98
N LEU A 89 -6.04 22.19 8.81
CA LEU A 89 -5.88 21.31 7.64
C LEU A 89 -6.78 20.08 7.71
N GLY A 90 -7.17 19.66 8.92
CA GLY A 90 -8.00 18.49 9.14
C GLY A 90 -8.18 18.18 10.62
N ALA A 91 -8.58 16.94 10.92
CA ALA A 91 -8.66 16.45 12.29
C ALA A 91 -8.34 14.96 12.37
N LEU A 92 -7.74 14.56 13.49
CA LEU A 92 -7.51 13.17 13.89
C LEU A 92 -8.53 12.78 14.95
N VAL A 93 -8.96 11.53 14.94
CA VAL A 93 -9.92 10.99 15.92
C VAL A 93 -9.22 10.18 17.00
N TRP A 94 -9.93 9.89 18.10
CA TRP A 94 -9.42 9.04 19.17
C TRP A 94 -8.81 7.73 18.64
N ASP A 95 -7.70 7.29 19.23
CA ASP A 95 -6.93 6.09 18.87
C ASP A 95 -6.18 6.15 17.53
N SER A 96 -6.31 7.25 16.76
CA SER A 96 -5.50 7.46 15.56
C SER A 96 -4.01 7.45 15.92
N ARG A 97 -3.18 6.97 15.00
CA ARG A 97 -1.72 6.98 15.14
C ARG A 97 -1.08 7.84 14.07
N VAL A 98 -0.06 8.58 14.48
CA VAL A 98 0.73 9.45 13.62
C VAL A 98 2.21 9.33 14.00
N ASP A 99 3.10 9.41 13.02
CA ASP A 99 4.53 9.52 13.32
C ASP A 99 4.83 10.95 13.78
N ILE A 100 5.50 11.08 14.92
CA ILE A 100 5.96 12.37 15.45
C ILE A 100 7.30 12.70 14.81
N LEU A 101 7.31 13.78 14.05
CA LEU A 101 8.45 14.24 13.26
C LEU A 101 9.35 15.19 14.05
N ASP A 102 8.77 16.02 14.92
CA ASP A 102 9.49 16.95 15.79
C ASP A 102 8.64 17.48 16.95
N GLU A 103 9.27 18.13 17.92
CA GLU A 103 8.63 18.83 19.04
C GLU A 103 8.92 20.33 18.98
N ASN A 104 7.86 21.13 18.83
CA ASN A 104 7.91 22.58 18.70
C ASN A 104 7.17 23.23 19.88
N GLY A 105 7.77 23.13 21.07
CA GLY A 105 7.15 23.58 22.31
C GLY A 105 5.96 22.68 22.68
N GLU A 106 4.75 23.24 22.70
CA GLU A 106 3.52 22.47 22.99
C GLU A 106 2.93 21.75 21.78
N TRP A 107 3.60 21.83 20.63
CA TRP A 107 3.13 21.30 19.36
C TRP A 107 4.04 20.18 18.87
N LEU A 108 3.43 19.10 18.38
CA LEU A 108 4.11 17.99 17.74
C LEU A 108 3.95 18.13 16.23
N GLU A 109 5.06 18.09 15.49
CA GLU A 109 5.04 18.04 14.04
C GLU A 109 4.72 16.62 13.56
N ILE A 110 3.86 16.48 12.57
CA ILE A 110 3.43 15.22 11.96
C ILE A 110 3.39 15.36 10.42
N SER A 111 3.33 14.23 9.70
CA SER A 111 2.96 14.24 8.29
C SER A 111 1.45 14.04 8.14
N PHE A 112 0.77 14.96 7.46
CA PHE A 112 -0.66 14.88 7.18
C PHE A 112 -0.91 15.21 5.71
N ASN A 113 -1.54 14.29 4.96
CA ASN A 113 -1.73 14.41 3.51
C ASN A 113 -0.44 14.70 2.71
N GLU A 114 0.68 14.10 3.11
CA GLU A 114 2.01 14.30 2.49
C GLU A 114 2.63 15.71 2.70
N GLU A 115 2.05 16.51 3.60
CA GLU A 115 2.55 17.83 4.03
C GLU A 115 2.93 17.83 5.53
N SER A 116 3.79 18.76 5.96
CA SER A 116 4.09 18.99 7.38
C SER A 116 2.89 19.67 8.05
N ALA A 117 2.50 19.20 9.22
CA ALA A 117 1.41 19.76 10.00
C ALA A 117 1.66 19.61 11.51
N PHE A 118 0.87 20.29 12.34
CA PHE A 118 1.08 20.38 13.77
C PHE A 118 -0.16 19.96 14.56
N ILE A 119 0.05 19.21 15.65
CA ILE A 119 -0.98 18.80 16.61
C ILE A 119 -0.52 19.13 18.03
N HIS A 120 -1.45 19.41 18.95
CA HIS A 120 -1.09 19.82 20.31
C HIS A 120 -0.78 18.61 21.20
N GLN A 121 0.33 18.66 21.95
CA GLN A 121 0.88 17.52 22.68
C GLN A 121 -0.07 16.95 23.75
N ASP A 122 -0.86 17.79 24.42
CA ASP A 122 -1.80 17.37 25.49
C ASP A 122 -2.81 16.30 25.06
N TYR A 123 -3.04 16.17 23.75
CA TYR A 123 -3.99 15.23 23.17
C TYR A 123 -3.32 14.02 22.51
N VAL A 124 -2.04 13.79 22.83
CA VAL A 124 -1.21 12.77 22.22
C VAL A 124 -0.45 12.00 23.30
N GLN A 125 -0.62 10.68 23.32
CA GLN A 125 0.26 9.79 24.05
C GLN A 125 1.44 9.41 23.16
N LEU A 126 2.65 9.82 23.54
CA LEU A 126 3.88 9.44 22.83
C LEU A 126 4.22 7.97 23.11
N LEU A 127 4.57 7.25 22.05
CA LEU A 127 4.97 5.85 22.03
C LEU A 127 6.35 5.78 21.38
N GLU A 128 7.37 5.53 22.18
CA GLU A 128 8.73 5.34 21.68
C GLU A 128 8.91 3.91 21.14
N SER A 129 9.36 3.77 19.90
CA SER A 129 9.79 2.51 19.30
C SER A 129 11.25 2.62 18.88
N ARG A 130 12.12 1.78 19.45
CA ARG A 130 13.50 1.66 18.98
C ARG A 130 13.52 0.77 17.73
N LEU A 131 14.21 1.20 16.68
CA LEU A 131 14.36 0.42 15.44
C LEU A 131 15.09 -0.92 15.66
N ASP A 132 15.81 -1.06 16.78
CA ASP A 132 16.53 -2.28 17.18
C ASP A 132 15.72 -3.20 18.12
N ASP A 133 14.45 -2.90 18.43
CA ASP A 133 13.57 -3.76 19.26
C ASP A 133 12.98 -4.93 18.44
N MET A 134 13.84 -5.64 17.72
CA MET A 134 13.50 -6.94 17.15
C MET A 134 13.60 -8.00 18.24
N ALA A 135 12.51 -8.74 18.45
CA ALA A 135 12.46 -9.87 19.35
C ALA A 135 12.28 -11.17 18.56
N VAL A 136 12.81 -12.27 19.08
CA VAL A 136 12.73 -13.62 18.51
C VAL A 136 11.78 -14.42 19.38
N VAL A 137 10.82 -15.13 18.79
CA VAL A 137 9.90 -15.98 19.55
C VAL A 137 10.65 -17.18 20.14
N SER A 138 10.55 -17.40 21.45
CA SER A 138 11.30 -18.43 22.19
C SER A 138 10.51 -19.71 22.48
N VAL A 139 9.26 -19.79 22.02
CA VAL A 139 8.35 -20.93 22.20
C VAL A 139 7.77 -21.39 20.88
N ASP A 140 7.38 -22.66 20.79
CA ASP A 140 6.90 -23.26 19.54
C ASP A 140 5.66 -22.56 18.98
N ARG A 141 4.80 -22.03 19.86
CA ARG A 141 3.56 -21.33 19.49
C ARG A 141 3.28 -20.18 20.46
N LEU A 142 3.44 -18.95 19.98
CA LEU A 142 3.12 -17.72 20.70
C LEU A 142 1.83 -17.09 20.17
N ASN A 143 0.79 -17.07 21.00
CA ASN A 143 -0.49 -16.47 20.64
C ASN A 143 -0.38 -14.94 20.44
N VAL A 144 -0.92 -14.47 19.33
CA VAL A 144 -1.10 -13.04 19.00
C VAL A 144 -2.55 -12.66 19.31
N ARG A 145 -2.74 -11.61 20.10
CA ARG A 145 -4.05 -11.26 20.67
C ARG A 145 -4.49 -9.85 20.34
N ALA A 146 -5.80 -9.63 20.35
CA ALA A 146 -6.40 -8.33 20.02
C ALA A 146 -6.24 -7.27 21.13
N ARG A 147 -6.00 -7.69 22.38
CA ARG A 147 -5.79 -6.80 23.53
C ARG A 147 -4.64 -7.33 24.41
N PRO A 148 -4.03 -6.52 25.27
CA PRO A 148 -3.01 -6.95 26.23
C PRO A 148 -3.64 -7.74 27.39
N ASP A 149 -4.33 -8.82 27.06
CA ASP A 149 -5.05 -9.69 27.97
C ASP A 149 -5.10 -11.13 27.43
N ALA A 150 -4.86 -12.10 28.32
CA ALA A 150 -4.76 -13.52 28.01
C ALA A 150 -6.09 -14.14 27.60
N THR A 151 -7.22 -13.50 27.91
CA THR A 151 -8.56 -13.96 27.52
C THR A 151 -9.09 -13.30 26.25
N SER A 152 -8.39 -12.28 25.74
CA SER A 152 -8.81 -11.57 24.53
C SER A 152 -8.69 -12.41 23.26
N ASN A 153 -9.50 -12.04 22.25
CA ASN A 153 -9.60 -12.73 20.98
C ASN A 153 -8.23 -13.04 20.39
N LEU A 154 -8.04 -14.31 20.03
CA LEU A 154 -6.86 -14.79 19.32
C LEU A 154 -6.92 -14.29 17.88
N LEU A 155 -5.90 -13.55 17.46
CA LEU A 155 -5.74 -13.04 16.10
C LEU A 155 -4.86 -13.97 15.25
N GLY A 156 -3.93 -14.69 15.89
CA GLY A 156 -3.01 -15.60 15.21
C GLY A 156 -2.01 -16.23 16.17
N VAL A 157 -1.01 -16.90 15.61
CA VAL A 157 0.09 -17.52 16.34
C VAL A 157 1.40 -17.19 15.61
N LEU A 158 2.45 -16.91 16.36
CA LEU A 158 3.83 -16.82 15.88
C LEU A 158 4.56 -18.09 16.30
N GLU A 159 5.38 -18.63 15.41
CA GLU A 159 6.18 -19.82 15.67
C GLU A 159 7.54 -19.46 16.28
N ARG A 160 8.21 -20.45 16.87
CA ARG A 160 9.58 -20.29 17.39
C ARG A 160 10.50 -19.70 16.33
N ASP A 161 11.45 -18.88 16.78
CA ASP A 161 12.47 -18.21 15.97
C ASP A 161 11.94 -17.12 15.03
N MET A 162 10.62 -16.90 14.97
CA MET A 162 10.05 -15.76 14.25
C MET A 162 10.55 -14.45 14.84
N LYS A 163 11.01 -13.57 13.96
CA LYS A 163 11.44 -12.23 14.34
C LYS A 163 10.25 -11.27 14.26
N VAL A 164 9.97 -10.59 15.36
CA VAL A 164 8.89 -9.59 15.46
C VAL A 164 9.44 -8.27 15.95
N LYS A 165 9.01 -7.19 15.29
CA LYS A 165 9.30 -5.84 15.75
C LYS A 165 8.34 -5.50 16.89
N VAL A 166 8.88 -5.25 18.07
CA VAL A 166 8.10 -4.74 19.21
C VAL A 166 7.91 -3.24 19.05
N ILE A 167 6.65 -2.81 18.98
CA ILE A 167 6.25 -1.40 18.82
C ILE A 167 6.23 -0.70 20.18
N SER A 168 5.65 -1.34 21.18
CA SER A 168 5.58 -0.82 22.56
C SER A 168 5.45 -1.98 23.55
N GLN A 169 5.62 -1.73 24.84
CA GLN A 169 5.36 -2.71 25.88
C GLN A 169 4.62 -2.07 27.05
N THR A 170 3.54 -2.71 27.49
CA THR A 170 2.79 -2.34 28.69
C THR A 170 2.71 -3.56 29.62
N GLY A 171 3.43 -3.49 30.75
CA GLY A 171 3.57 -4.65 31.64
C GLY A 171 4.21 -5.84 30.92
N LYS A 172 3.54 -6.99 30.94
CA LYS A 172 4.00 -8.20 30.25
C LYS A 172 3.55 -8.31 28.79
N TRP A 173 2.83 -7.32 28.26
CA TRP A 173 2.32 -7.36 26.90
C TRP A 173 3.12 -6.44 25.99
N CYS A 174 3.66 -7.02 24.92
CA CYS A 174 4.32 -6.31 23.84
C CYS A 174 3.30 -6.07 22.72
N GLU A 175 3.16 -4.83 22.31
CA GLU A 175 2.42 -4.47 21.10
C GLU A 175 3.30 -4.70 19.88
N ILE A 176 2.75 -5.32 18.85
CA ILE A 176 3.37 -5.57 17.54
C ILE A 176 2.39 -5.15 16.44
N SER A 177 2.90 -5.02 15.22
CA SER A 177 2.04 -5.02 14.02
C SER A 177 1.89 -6.46 13.54
N PHE A 178 0.66 -6.95 13.48
CA PHE A 178 0.34 -8.27 12.96
C PHE A 178 -0.74 -8.12 11.89
N ASN A 179 -0.43 -8.44 10.64
CA ASN A 179 -1.33 -8.19 9.48
C ASN A 179 -1.81 -6.72 9.42
N ASP A 180 -0.89 -5.79 9.64
CA ASP A 180 -1.13 -4.32 9.63
C ASP A 180 -2.16 -3.80 10.64
N ILE A 181 -2.54 -4.64 11.61
CA ILE A 181 -3.32 -4.22 12.78
C ILE A 181 -2.47 -4.28 14.06
N PRO A 182 -2.70 -3.36 15.02
CA PRO A 182 -2.11 -3.48 16.35
C PRO A 182 -2.53 -4.78 17.01
N ALA A 183 -1.55 -5.55 17.50
CA ALA A 183 -1.79 -6.79 18.22
C ALA A 183 -0.81 -6.96 19.38
N PHE A 184 -1.10 -7.90 20.26
CA PHE A 184 -0.38 -8.06 21.53
C PHE A 184 0.14 -9.48 21.68
N ILE A 185 1.42 -9.60 22.02
CA ILE A 185 2.09 -10.84 22.38
C ILE A 185 2.66 -10.74 23.79
N HIS A 186 2.85 -11.87 24.45
CA HIS A 186 3.34 -11.87 25.82
C HIS A 186 4.88 -11.91 25.84
N SER A 187 5.47 -11.00 26.60
CA SER A 187 6.92 -10.77 26.67
C SER A 187 7.72 -11.96 27.21
N ASP A 188 7.13 -12.84 28.03
CA ASP A 188 7.81 -14.05 28.54
C ASP A 188 8.17 -15.06 27.42
N PHE A 189 7.66 -14.87 26.19
CA PHE A 189 7.80 -15.81 25.08
C PHE A 189 8.61 -15.24 23.90
N ILE A 190 9.37 -14.18 24.15
CA ILE A 190 10.26 -13.54 23.17
C ILE A 190 11.62 -13.21 23.79
N GLU A 191 12.67 -13.22 22.99
CA GLU A 191 14.06 -12.89 23.35
C GLU A 191 14.57 -11.71 22.52
N ARG A 192 15.32 -10.76 23.10
CA ARG A 192 15.83 -9.56 22.41
C ARG A 192 17.36 -9.59 22.31
N GLY A 193 17.91 -9.51 21.09
CA GLY A 193 19.32 -9.21 20.79
C GLY A 193 20.33 -10.37 20.69
N GLU A 194 21.06 -10.40 19.54
CA GLU A 194 22.38 -10.99 19.21
C GLU A 194 22.81 -12.42 19.59
N THR A 195 21.93 -13.41 19.69
CA THR A 195 22.39 -14.82 19.51
C THR A 195 21.30 -15.68 18.89
N ALA A 196 21.35 -15.85 17.57
CA ALA A 196 20.71 -16.99 16.93
C ALA A 196 21.47 -17.32 15.64
N SER A 197 22.44 -18.22 15.80
CA SER A 197 23.21 -18.88 14.75
C SER A 197 22.30 -19.58 13.75
N SER A 198 22.64 -19.41 12.47
CA SER A 198 21.97 -20.02 11.33
C SER A 198 22.00 -21.54 11.37
N SER A 199 20.84 -22.18 11.24
CA SER A 199 20.75 -23.44 10.50
C SER A 199 19.53 -23.42 9.60
N SER A 200 19.80 -23.49 8.30
CA SER A 200 18.83 -23.72 7.24
C SER A 200 18.21 -25.11 7.38
N ALA A 201 16.89 -25.15 7.56
CA ALA A 201 16.08 -26.31 7.21
C ALA A 201 14.87 -25.79 6.42
N GLN A 202 14.66 -26.37 5.24
CA GLN A 202 13.54 -26.07 4.36
C GLN A 202 12.21 -26.36 5.09
N VAL A 203 11.27 -25.44 5.00
CA VAL A 203 9.90 -25.63 5.48
C VAL A 203 8.95 -25.32 4.34
N VAL A 204 8.04 -26.26 4.11
CA VAL A 204 6.91 -26.19 3.17
C VAL A 204 5.78 -25.44 3.90
N SER A 205 5.31 -24.34 3.31
CA SER A 205 4.34 -23.42 3.90
C SER A 205 2.90 -23.94 3.89
N PRO A 206 2.01 -23.49 4.82
CA PRO A 206 0.57 -23.77 4.80
C PRO A 206 -0.17 -23.27 3.55
N ASP A 207 0.46 -22.34 2.81
CA ASP A 207 0.00 -21.77 1.54
C ASP A 207 -0.20 -22.84 0.45
N ASP A 208 0.60 -23.90 0.53
CA ASP A 208 0.56 -25.06 -0.36
C ASP A 208 -0.77 -25.85 -0.25
N THR A 209 -1.59 -25.59 0.77
CA THR A 209 -2.90 -26.25 0.95
C THR A 209 -4.04 -25.48 0.26
N GLN A 210 -4.02 -24.14 0.33
CA GLN A 210 -5.05 -23.28 -0.27
C GLN A 210 -4.90 -23.27 -1.80
N ASP A 211 -3.66 -23.17 -2.28
CA ASP A 211 -3.34 -23.28 -3.70
C ASP A 211 -3.66 -24.66 -4.26
N LYS A 212 -3.41 -25.75 -3.52
CA LYS A 212 -3.83 -27.10 -3.94
C LYS A 212 -5.35 -27.23 -4.05
N ILE A 213 -6.11 -26.59 -3.16
CA ILE A 213 -7.57 -26.58 -3.24
C ILE A 213 -8.03 -25.81 -4.48
N VAL A 214 -7.45 -24.63 -4.74
CA VAL A 214 -7.80 -23.82 -5.93
C VAL A 214 -7.39 -24.51 -7.23
N ASP A 215 -6.23 -25.16 -7.27
CA ASP A 215 -5.75 -25.92 -8.42
C ASP A 215 -6.64 -27.12 -8.76
N GLN A 216 -7.25 -27.73 -7.74
CA GLN A 216 -8.19 -28.86 -7.90
C GLN A 216 -9.64 -28.42 -8.10
N THR A 217 -9.95 -27.14 -7.89
CA THR A 217 -11.31 -26.63 -8.06
C THR A 217 -11.66 -26.49 -9.53
N GLU A 218 -12.84 -26.99 -9.90
CA GLU A 218 -13.35 -26.91 -11.26
C GLU A 218 -13.60 -25.45 -11.66
N MET A 219 -13.16 -25.07 -12.85
CA MET A 219 -13.25 -23.69 -13.30
C MET A 219 -14.63 -23.37 -13.85
N VAL A 220 -15.21 -24.30 -14.59
CA VAL A 220 -16.51 -24.11 -15.23
C VAL A 220 -17.62 -24.50 -14.26
N PRO A 221 -18.78 -23.82 -14.30
CA PRO A 221 -19.94 -24.21 -13.50
C PRO A 221 -20.58 -25.47 -14.07
N ASP A 222 -21.31 -26.20 -13.23
CA ASP A 222 -22.14 -27.33 -13.65
C ASP A 222 -23.23 -26.87 -14.64
N GLU A 223 -23.84 -25.71 -14.36
CA GLU A 223 -24.86 -25.10 -15.22
C GLU A 223 -24.34 -23.84 -15.91
N LYS A 224 -24.35 -23.84 -17.24
CA LYS A 224 -23.94 -22.69 -18.06
C LYS A 224 -25.14 -21.79 -18.37
N LEU A 225 -24.91 -20.48 -18.29
CA LEU A 225 -25.90 -19.46 -18.64
C LEU A 225 -25.97 -19.23 -20.15
N PRO A 226 -27.17 -18.96 -20.70
CA PRO A 226 -27.34 -18.67 -22.12
C PRO A 226 -26.74 -17.30 -22.48
N LEU A 227 -26.14 -17.20 -23.68
CA LEU A 227 -25.55 -15.95 -24.20
C LEU A 227 -26.59 -15.03 -24.87
N VAL A 228 -27.65 -14.70 -24.14
CA VAL A 228 -28.80 -13.91 -24.62
C VAL A 228 -28.93 -12.57 -23.89
N GLY A 229 -29.89 -11.74 -24.30
CA GLY A 229 -30.18 -10.46 -23.63
C GLY A 229 -29.19 -9.34 -23.92
N SER A 230 -29.06 -8.43 -22.95
CA SER A 230 -28.27 -7.19 -23.04
C SER A 230 -26.76 -7.45 -23.18
N LYS A 231 -25.98 -6.40 -23.49
CA LYS A 231 -24.51 -6.51 -23.50
C LYS A 231 -23.93 -6.91 -22.14
N ILE A 232 -24.57 -6.45 -21.05
CA ILE A 232 -24.21 -6.77 -19.66
C ILE A 232 -24.52 -8.25 -19.40
N ALA A 233 -25.74 -8.73 -19.72
CA ALA A 233 -26.13 -10.13 -19.56
C ALA A 233 -25.17 -11.08 -20.29
N LYS A 234 -24.83 -10.79 -21.55
CA LYS A 234 -23.83 -11.58 -22.31
C LYS A 234 -22.42 -11.51 -21.72
N LYS A 235 -22.05 -10.45 -21.00
CA LYS A 235 -20.73 -10.36 -20.33
C LYS A 235 -20.72 -11.21 -19.07
N VAL A 236 -21.77 -11.09 -18.26
CA VAL A 236 -22.01 -11.89 -17.06
C VAL A 236 -22.03 -13.39 -17.41
N ALA A 237 -22.83 -13.80 -18.39
CA ALA A 237 -22.91 -15.19 -18.85
C ALA A 237 -21.55 -15.73 -19.33
N ARG A 238 -20.76 -14.95 -20.08
CA ARG A 238 -19.40 -15.40 -20.49
C ARG A 238 -18.46 -15.58 -19.31
N THR A 239 -18.52 -14.67 -18.33
CA THR A 239 -17.68 -14.73 -17.14
C THR A 239 -18.05 -15.94 -16.29
N TRP A 240 -19.35 -16.14 -16.03
CA TRP A 240 -19.87 -17.33 -15.37
C TRP A 240 -19.50 -18.62 -16.10
N ASN A 241 -19.76 -18.73 -17.39
CA ASN A 241 -19.50 -19.96 -18.14
C ASN A 241 -18.00 -20.35 -18.19
N LYS A 242 -17.12 -19.42 -17.85
CA LYS A 242 -15.67 -19.64 -17.80
C LYS A 242 -15.16 -19.92 -16.38
N TYR A 243 -15.76 -19.30 -15.35
CA TYR A 243 -15.22 -19.28 -13.98
C TYR A 243 -16.22 -19.66 -12.88
N GLY A 244 -17.46 -19.99 -13.25
CA GLY A 244 -18.58 -20.16 -12.33
C GLY A 244 -18.32 -21.19 -11.23
N GLY A 245 -17.73 -22.35 -11.55
CA GLY A 245 -17.42 -23.38 -10.56
C GLY A 245 -16.44 -22.89 -9.48
N LEU A 246 -15.39 -22.18 -9.89
CA LEU A 246 -14.43 -21.58 -8.95
C LEU A 246 -15.07 -20.45 -8.16
N LEU A 247 -15.84 -19.58 -8.82
CA LEU A 247 -16.54 -18.49 -8.16
C LEU A 247 -17.54 -19.02 -7.13
N GLU A 248 -18.27 -20.09 -7.42
CA GLU A 248 -19.19 -20.74 -6.49
C GLU A 248 -18.47 -21.28 -5.26
N SER A 249 -17.39 -22.04 -5.46
CA SER A 249 -16.56 -22.60 -4.39
C SER A 249 -16.05 -21.51 -3.43
N LEU A 250 -15.41 -20.48 -3.99
CA LEU A 250 -14.88 -19.37 -3.21
C LEU A 250 -15.99 -18.54 -2.55
N SER A 251 -17.10 -18.28 -3.24
CA SER A 251 -18.24 -17.55 -2.67
C SER A 251 -18.87 -18.31 -1.50
N GLY A 252 -18.94 -19.64 -1.59
CA GLY A 252 -19.44 -20.51 -0.52
C GLY A 252 -18.64 -20.36 0.78
N ALA A 253 -17.31 -20.31 0.70
CA ALA A 253 -16.43 -20.13 1.86
C ALA A 253 -16.72 -18.81 2.62
N HIS A 254 -17.13 -17.77 1.90
CA HIS A 254 -17.44 -16.45 2.46
C HIS A 254 -18.94 -16.18 2.65
N LYS A 255 -19.82 -17.13 2.29
CA LYS A 255 -21.29 -16.97 2.29
C LYS A 255 -21.76 -15.78 1.44
N ILE A 256 -21.08 -15.52 0.33
CA ILE A 256 -21.44 -14.49 -0.64
C ILE A 256 -22.26 -15.13 -1.76
N ASP A 257 -23.14 -14.35 -2.38
CA ASP A 257 -23.84 -14.76 -3.60
C ASP A 257 -22.84 -14.86 -4.77
N PRO A 258 -22.71 -16.02 -5.45
CA PRO A 258 -21.78 -16.14 -6.59
C PRO A 258 -22.01 -15.10 -7.69
N GLY A 259 -23.26 -14.68 -7.90
CA GLY A 259 -23.61 -13.61 -8.84
C GLY A 259 -22.99 -12.27 -8.46
N ALA A 260 -22.81 -11.99 -7.16
CA ALA A 260 -22.14 -10.78 -6.69
C ALA A 260 -20.64 -10.83 -7.03
N ALA A 261 -19.99 -11.97 -6.83
CA ALA A 261 -18.58 -12.16 -7.21
C ALA A 261 -18.39 -12.04 -8.73
N VAL A 262 -19.28 -12.63 -9.54
CA VAL A 262 -19.31 -12.46 -11.01
C VAL A 262 -19.46 -10.98 -11.38
N ALA A 263 -20.36 -10.26 -10.72
CA ALA A 263 -20.61 -8.85 -10.99
C ALA A 263 -19.38 -7.99 -10.72
N VAL A 264 -18.73 -8.17 -9.56
CA VAL A 264 -17.47 -7.48 -9.21
C VAL A 264 -16.41 -7.74 -10.29
N LEU A 265 -16.13 -9.01 -10.59
CA LEU A 265 -15.11 -9.38 -11.58
C LEU A 265 -15.42 -8.83 -12.99
N CYS A 266 -16.70 -8.73 -13.35
CA CYS A 266 -17.15 -8.13 -14.61
C CYS A 266 -16.91 -6.63 -14.69
N VAL A 267 -17.12 -5.90 -13.58
CA VAL A 267 -16.93 -4.44 -13.52
C VAL A 267 -15.45 -4.09 -13.61
N GLU A 268 -14.57 -4.85 -12.95
CA GLU A 268 -13.13 -4.57 -12.93
C GLU A 268 -12.45 -4.78 -14.30
N SER A 269 -12.65 -5.93 -14.94
CA SER A 269 -11.95 -6.26 -16.20
C SER A 269 -12.82 -6.94 -17.25
N SER A 270 -14.13 -7.07 -17.01
CA SER A 270 -14.98 -8.01 -17.75
C SER A 270 -14.52 -9.46 -17.62
N GLY A 271 -13.89 -9.82 -16.49
CA GLY A 271 -13.33 -11.15 -16.23
C GLY A 271 -12.10 -11.51 -17.06
N LYS A 272 -11.46 -10.53 -17.72
CA LYS A 272 -10.26 -10.78 -18.52
C LYS A 272 -9.02 -10.57 -17.66
N GLY A 273 -8.28 -11.65 -17.40
CA GLY A 273 -6.97 -11.56 -16.74
C GLY A 273 -5.78 -11.67 -17.68
N PHE A 274 -5.97 -12.10 -18.93
CA PHE A 274 -4.93 -12.25 -19.94
C PHE A 274 -5.38 -11.62 -21.26
N GLU A 275 -4.44 -11.04 -22.02
CA GLU A 275 -4.71 -10.46 -23.33
C GLU A 275 -4.18 -11.37 -24.46
N PRO A 276 -5.04 -12.09 -25.20
CA PRO A 276 -4.62 -13.01 -26.24
C PRO A 276 -3.81 -12.35 -27.36
N GLN A 277 -4.06 -11.06 -27.63
CA GLN A 277 -3.34 -10.30 -28.66
C GLN A 277 -1.93 -9.87 -28.22
N ASN A 278 -1.60 -10.00 -26.94
CA ASN A 278 -0.30 -9.64 -26.37
C ASN A 278 0.38 -10.88 -25.80
N GLU A 279 0.57 -11.91 -26.65
CA GLU A 279 1.21 -13.18 -26.28
C GLU A 279 0.53 -13.91 -25.11
N ASN A 280 -0.76 -13.64 -24.90
CA ASN A 280 -1.51 -14.12 -23.74
C ASN A 280 -0.87 -13.72 -22.39
N ARG A 281 -0.15 -12.59 -22.34
CA ARG A 281 0.37 -12.04 -21.08
C ARG A 281 -0.76 -11.56 -20.18
N MET A 282 -0.51 -11.57 -18.88
CA MET A 282 -1.43 -11.03 -17.88
C MET A 282 -1.78 -9.57 -18.19
N ILE A 283 -3.02 -9.18 -17.99
CA ILE A 283 -3.45 -7.79 -18.09
C ILE A 283 -2.90 -7.01 -16.91
N ILE A 284 -2.21 -5.92 -17.19
CA ILE A 284 -1.60 -5.04 -16.19
C ILE A 284 -1.92 -3.57 -16.47
N ARG A 285 -1.70 -2.72 -15.48
CA ARG A 285 -1.59 -1.27 -15.66
C ARG A 285 -0.44 -0.75 -14.82
N PHE A 286 0.52 -0.10 -15.47
CA PHE A 286 1.68 0.46 -14.80
C PHE A 286 1.43 1.90 -14.34
N GLU A 287 1.75 2.19 -13.08
CA GLU A 287 1.49 3.47 -12.44
C GLU A 287 2.79 4.23 -12.17
N ASN A 288 3.19 5.11 -13.09
CA ASN A 288 4.36 5.99 -12.95
C ASN A 288 4.41 6.77 -11.64
N HIS A 289 3.27 7.20 -11.10
CA HIS A 289 3.24 7.91 -9.82
C HIS A 289 3.59 6.99 -8.63
N LEU A 290 3.30 5.69 -8.73
CA LEU A 290 3.79 4.69 -7.78
C LEU A 290 5.26 4.37 -8.01
N MET A 291 5.71 4.33 -9.27
CA MET A 291 7.12 4.16 -9.58
C MET A 291 7.94 5.33 -9.02
N TRP A 292 7.38 6.53 -9.04
CA TRP A 292 7.93 7.67 -8.31
C TRP A 292 7.96 7.44 -6.80
N LYS A 293 6.82 7.03 -6.19
CA LYS A 293 6.69 6.77 -4.75
C LYS A 293 7.73 5.76 -4.25
N TYR A 294 7.85 4.60 -4.89
CA TYR A 294 8.65 3.48 -4.40
C TYR A 294 10.11 3.56 -4.83
N TRP A 295 10.41 4.05 -6.04
CA TRP A 295 11.76 4.08 -6.59
C TRP A 295 12.26 5.47 -7.01
N GLY A 296 11.42 6.25 -7.67
CA GLY A 296 11.80 7.51 -8.33
C GLY A 296 12.21 8.61 -7.37
N LYS A 297 11.61 8.72 -6.18
CA LYS A 297 12.05 9.66 -5.13
C LYS A 297 13.52 9.45 -4.74
N LYS A 298 14.00 8.20 -4.81
CA LYS A 298 15.41 7.84 -4.55
C LYS A 298 16.30 7.93 -5.80
N ASN A 299 15.70 8.06 -6.98
CA ASN A 299 16.36 7.97 -8.29
C ASN A 299 15.88 9.07 -9.26
N THR A 300 15.70 10.30 -8.76
CA THR A 300 14.95 11.37 -9.42
C THR A 300 15.39 11.65 -10.85
N GLN A 301 16.70 11.76 -11.10
CA GLN A 301 17.21 12.02 -12.44
C GLN A 301 16.91 10.88 -13.41
N LYS A 302 17.08 9.62 -12.99
CA LYS A 302 16.76 8.47 -13.84
C LYS A 302 15.25 8.38 -14.06
N PHE A 303 14.44 8.61 -13.03
CA PHE A 303 12.99 8.64 -13.16
C PHE A 303 12.55 9.64 -14.23
N HIS A 304 12.96 10.92 -14.14
CA HIS A 304 12.54 11.95 -15.09
C HIS A 304 13.11 11.80 -16.50
N ARG A 305 14.14 10.97 -16.70
CA ARG A 305 14.59 10.61 -18.04
C ARG A 305 13.57 9.75 -18.78
N HIS A 306 12.88 8.86 -18.06
CA HIS A 306 12.08 7.79 -18.66
C HIS A 306 10.59 7.84 -18.32
N PHE A 307 10.19 8.46 -17.21
CA PHE A 307 8.81 8.47 -16.72
C PHE A 307 8.32 9.89 -16.44
N GLN A 308 7.05 10.10 -16.77
CA GLN A 308 6.30 11.32 -16.47
C GLN A 308 4.89 10.95 -16.03
N TYR A 309 4.34 11.75 -15.12
CA TYR A 309 2.96 11.65 -14.67
C TYR A 309 2.50 13.02 -14.17
N GLY A 310 1.22 13.12 -13.86
CA GLY A 310 0.58 14.33 -13.38
C GLY A 310 -0.07 15.10 -14.52
N LYS A 311 -1.34 15.48 -14.32
CA LYS A 311 -2.02 16.47 -15.15
C LYS A 311 -2.68 17.52 -14.26
N ARG A 312 -2.52 18.80 -14.59
CA ARG A 312 -3.24 19.88 -13.90
C ARG A 312 -4.64 20.02 -14.49
N GLU A 313 -5.64 19.96 -13.62
CA GLU A 313 -7.05 20.25 -13.94
C GLU A 313 -7.61 21.15 -12.84
N ASN A 314 -8.23 22.28 -13.20
CA ASN A 314 -8.74 23.28 -12.26
C ASN A 314 -7.71 23.69 -11.19
N ASN A 315 -6.47 23.96 -11.62
CA ASN A 315 -5.31 24.28 -10.78
C ASN A 315 -4.87 23.19 -9.77
N LYS A 316 -5.50 22.01 -9.76
CA LYS A 316 -5.10 20.87 -8.93
C LYS A 316 -4.32 19.84 -9.74
N LEU A 317 -3.21 19.35 -9.20
CA LEU A 317 -2.44 18.26 -9.82
C LEU A 317 -3.14 16.93 -9.54
N LYS A 318 -3.48 16.19 -10.59
CA LYS A 318 -3.96 14.82 -10.49
C LYS A 318 -2.82 13.87 -10.86
N VAL A 319 -2.24 13.23 -9.84
CA VAL A 319 -1.05 12.38 -9.99
C VAL A 319 -1.32 11.07 -10.75
N TRP A 320 -2.56 10.60 -10.76
CA TRP A 320 -2.99 9.40 -11.49
C TRP A 320 -3.28 9.65 -12.99
N LEU A 321 -3.03 10.86 -13.49
CA LEU A 321 -3.23 11.24 -14.89
C LEU A 321 -1.90 11.58 -15.55
N GLY A 322 -1.89 11.68 -16.88
CA GLY A 322 -0.71 12.18 -17.62
C GLY A 322 0.47 11.23 -17.67
N HIS A 323 0.23 9.92 -17.53
CA HIS A 323 1.27 8.90 -17.57
C HIS A 323 1.87 8.79 -18.97
N THR A 324 3.16 9.10 -19.08
CA THR A 324 3.96 8.94 -20.29
C THR A 324 5.32 8.33 -19.97
N TRP A 325 5.88 7.61 -20.93
CA TRP A 325 7.16 6.93 -20.81
C TRP A 325 7.95 6.99 -22.13
N ARG A 326 9.26 6.78 -22.05
CA ARG A 326 10.17 6.55 -23.18
C ARG A 326 11.37 5.70 -22.76
N ASP A 327 11.84 4.84 -23.66
CA ASP A 327 13.02 4.00 -23.43
C ASP A 327 14.30 4.86 -23.54
N ASP A 328 14.49 5.53 -24.68
CA ASP A 328 15.60 6.44 -24.87
C ASP A 328 15.26 7.86 -24.35
N PRO A 329 16.11 8.50 -23.54
CA PRO A 329 15.89 9.87 -23.08
C PRO A 329 15.81 10.94 -24.19
N THR A 330 16.19 10.60 -25.42
CA THR A 330 16.08 11.47 -26.61
C THR A 330 14.77 11.28 -27.35
N ASP A 331 14.03 10.18 -27.10
CA ASP A 331 12.75 9.91 -27.73
C ASP A 331 11.65 10.86 -27.25
N SER A 332 10.60 10.95 -28.08
CA SER A 332 9.36 11.63 -27.73
C SER A 332 8.58 10.86 -26.66
N TRP A 333 8.00 11.60 -25.72
CA TRP A 333 7.14 11.03 -24.67
C TRP A 333 5.92 10.33 -25.26
N SER A 334 5.71 9.07 -24.87
CA SER A 334 4.62 8.24 -25.37
C SER A 334 3.64 7.88 -24.26
N LYS A 335 2.34 7.99 -24.56
CA LYS A 335 1.28 7.40 -23.72
C LYS A 335 1.28 5.88 -23.89
N PHE A 336 1.05 5.16 -22.80
CA PHE A 336 1.00 3.70 -22.78
C PHE A 336 -0.30 3.15 -22.20
N HIS A 337 -0.99 3.91 -21.32
CA HIS A 337 -2.27 3.49 -20.74
C HIS A 337 -3.31 3.09 -21.79
N GLY A 338 -3.91 1.91 -21.58
CA GLY A 338 -4.94 1.34 -22.45
C GLY A 338 -4.41 0.49 -23.61
N ASN A 339 -3.10 0.21 -23.64
CA ASN A 339 -2.49 -0.70 -24.61
C ASN A 339 -1.55 -1.67 -23.87
N GLN A 340 -1.92 -2.94 -23.73
CA GLN A 340 -1.13 -3.86 -22.90
C GLN A 340 0.28 -4.10 -23.41
N SER A 341 0.51 -4.13 -24.74
CA SER A 341 1.86 -4.25 -25.27
C SER A 341 2.76 -3.12 -24.76
N LYS A 342 2.25 -1.89 -24.72
CA LYS A 342 2.97 -0.75 -24.16
C LYS A 342 3.08 -0.80 -22.63
N GLU A 343 2.03 -1.20 -21.92
CA GLU A 343 2.08 -1.38 -20.45
C GLU A 343 3.21 -2.35 -20.07
N TRP A 344 3.32 -3.47 -20.79
CA TRP A 344 4.38 -4.46 -20.60
C TRP A 344 5.76 -3.94 -20.97
N GLN A 345 5.90 -3.17 -22.05
CA GLN A 345 7.18 -2.52 -22.38
C GLN A 345 7.67 -1.62 -21.24
N VAL A 346 6.77 -0.83 -20.64
CA VAL A 346 7.10 0.02 -19.50
C VAL A 346 7.49 -0.82 -18.29
N LEU A 347 6.76 -1.89 -17.98
CA LEU A 347 7.09 -2.80 -16.89
C LEU A 347 8.45 -3.50 -17.10
N ASP A 348 8.69 -4.05 -18.30
CA ASP A 348 9.93 -4.74 -18.66
C ASP A 348 11.14 -3.81 -18.53
N PHE A 349 10.98 -2.53 -18.89
CA PHE A 349 11.98 -1.50 -18.64
C PHE A 349 12.14 -1.20 -17.14
N ALA A 350 11.04 -0.98 -16.42
CA ALA A 350 11.07 -0.65 -14.99
C ALA A 350 11.71 -1.76 -14.15
N ARG A 351 11.48 -3.04 -14.48
CA ARG A 351 12.08 -4.19 -13.79
C ARG A 351 13.61 -4.23 -13.94
N LYS A 352 14.18 -3.69 -15.03
CA LYS A 352 15.64 -3.53 -15.18
C LYS A 352 16.20 -2.44 -14.25
N LEU A 353 15.37 -1.47 -13.85
CA LEU A 353 15.77 -0.42 -12.91
C LEU A 353 15.65 -0.89 -11.46
N SER A 354 14.57 -1.59 -11.14
CA SER A 354 14.31 -2.21 -9.84
C SER A 354 13.14 -3.18 -9.96
N GLU A 355 13.39 -4.48 -9.79
CA GLU A 355 12.37 -5.50 -10.00
C GLU A 355 11.21 -5.40 -8.98
N THR A 356 11.52 -5.42 -7.69
CA THR A 356 10.52 -5.40 -6.62
C THR A 356 9.63 -4.16 -6.69
N GLU A 357 10.24 -2.97 -6.79
CA GLU A 357 9.49 -1.71 -6.86
C GLU A 357 8.67 -1.60 -8.14
N ALA A 358 9.16 -2.08 -9.28
CA ALA A 358 8.38 -2.10 -10.52
C ALA A 358 7.13 -2.97 -10.37
N LEU A 359 7.24 -4.13 -9.72
CA LEU A 359 6.10 -5.01 -9.46
C LEU A 359 5.11 -4.42 -8.44
N TYR A 360 5.54 -3.60 -7.48
CA TYR A 360 4.61 -2.83 -6.65
C TYR A 360 3.75 -1.83 -7.45
N CYS A 361 4.23 -1.40 -8.61
CA CYS A 361 3.65 -0.32 -9.39
C CYS A 361 2.65 -0.77 -10.46
N ILE A 362 2.31 -2.06 -10.52
CA ILE A 362 1.31 -2.57 -11.46
C ILE A 362 0.07 -3.07 -10.74
N SER A 363 -1.11 -2.75 -11.29
CA SER A 363 -2.30 -3.58 -11.04
C SER A 363 -2.21 -4.84 -11.88
N MET A 364 -2.63 -5.97 -11.33
CA MET A 364 -2.45 -7.29 -11.94
C MET A 364 -3.78 -8.00 -12.16
N GLY A 365 -3.94 -8.56 -13.35
CA GLY A 365 -4.94 -9.56 -13.67
C GLY A 365 -6.38 -9.05 -13.73
N ALA A 366 -7.31 -10.00 -13.72
CA ALA A 366 -8.74 -9.71 -13.80
C ALA A 366 -9.29 -8.80 -12.68
N PRO A 367 -8.83 -8.89 -11.41
CA PRO A 367 -9.32 -8.01 -10.34
C PRO A 367 -8.57 -6.68 -10.24
N GLN A 368 -7.50 -6.48 -11.03
CA GLN A 368 -6.67 -5.27 -10.98
C GLN A 368 -6.07 -5.00 -9.58
N ILE A 369 -5.64 -6.05 -8.87
CA ILE A 369 -5.01 -5.90 -7.55
C ILE A 369 -3.60 -5.31 -7.73
N MET A 370 -3.30 -4.24 -6.97
CA MET A 370 -1.97 -3.63 -6.97
C MET A 370 -0.93 -4.55 -6.35
N GLY A 371 0.26 -4.66 -6.98
CA GLY A 371 1.33 -5.54 -6.50
C GLY A 371 1.83 -5.24 -5.09
N PHE A 372 1.72 -3.99 -4.59
CA PHE A 372 2.07 -3.69 -3.20
C PHE A 372 1.13 -4.36 -2.17
N ASN A 373 0.01 -4.96 -2.60
CA ASN A 373 -0.90 -5.71 -1.73
C ASN A 373 -0.54 -7.21 -1.61
N TYR A 374 0.57 -7.67 -2.21
CA TYR A 374 0.95 -9.10 -2.23
C TYR A 374 0.82 -9.79 -0.86
N LYS A 375 1.31 -9.13 0.19
CA LYS A 375 1.28 -9.65 1.56
C LYS A 375 -0.12 -9.69 2.16
N ALA A 376 -0.98 -8.73 1.79
CA ALA A 376 -2.35 -8.68 2.26
C ALA A 376 -3.20 -9.83 1.70
N ILE A 377 -2.79 -10.40 0.57
CA ILE A 377 -3.49 -11.51 -0.10
C ILE A 377 -2.72 -12.84 0.00
N GLY A 378 -1.76 -12.94 0.91
CA GLY A 378 -1.15 -14.22 1.30
C GLY A 378 0.24 -14.53 0.75
N TYR A 379 0.79 -13.73 -0.17
CA TYR A 379 2.10 -14.04 -0.77
C TYR A 379 3.28 -13.55 0.08
N ASP A 380 4.39 -14.29 0.06
CA ASP A 380 5.64 -13.93 0.76
C ASP A 380 6.38 -12.79 0.04
N SER A 381 6.19 -12.67 -1.27
CA SER A 381 6.77 -11.61 -2.09
C SER A 381 5.86 -11.18 -3.24
N VAL A 382 6.11 -9.99 -3.78
CA VAL A 382 5.38 -9.52 -4.97
C VAL A 382 5.81 -10.30 -6.23
N GLN A 383 7.02 -10.85 -6.24
CA GLN A 383 7.51 -11.75 -7.29
C GLN A 383 6.69 -13.03 -7.33
N GLU A 384 6.46 -13.65 -6.18
CA GLU A 384 5.63 -14.84 -6.06
C GLU A 384 4.19 -14.57 -6.51
N MET A 385 3.58 -13.48 -6.02
CA MET A 385 2.26 -13.02 -6.49
C MET A 385 2.24 -12.88 -8.02
N PHE A 386 3.26 -12.22 -8.59
CA PHE A 386 3.37 -11.98 -10.02
C PHE A 386 3.54 -13.29 -10.81
N GLU A 387 4.36 -14.22 -10.33
CA GLU A 387 4.57 -15.53 -10.96
C GLU A 387 3.28 -16.36 -10.97
N LYS A 388 2.60 -16.46 -9.82
CA LYS A 388 1.31 -17.14 -9.68
C LYS A 388 0.25 -16.50 -10.57
N PHE A 389 0.14 -15.18 -10.54
CA PHE A 389 -0.81 -14.48 -11.41
C PHE A 389 -0.47 -14.64 -12.90
N ASN A 390 0.79 -14.77 -13.30
CA ASN A 390 1.11 -15.07 -14.71
C ASN A 390 0.81 -16.53 -15.08
N GLN A 391 0.80 -17.44 -14.11
CA GLN A 391 0.60 -18.87 -14.34
C GLN A 391 -0.85 -19.18 -14.74
N ASP A 392 -1.83 -18.70 -13.97
CA ASP A 392 -3.24 -19.05 -14.18
C ASP A 392 -4.22 -17.97 -13.67
N ILE A 393 -5.36 -17.84 -14.35
CA ILE A 393 -6.46 -16.95 -13.98
C ILE A 393 -7.08 -17.34 -12.63
N ARG A 394 -6.92 -18.59 -12.21
CA ARG A 394 -7.32 -19.11 -10.89
C ARG A 394 -6.76 -18.27 -9.76
N TYR A 395 -5.48 -17.93 -9.81
CA TYR A 395 -4.81 -17.13 -8.79
C TYR A 395 -5.26 -15.67 -8.80
N HIS A 396 -5.72 -15.15 -9.95
CA HIS A 396 -6.36 -13.82 -9.99
C HIS A 396 -7.67 -13.84 -9.21
N ILE A 397 -8.48 -14.89 -9.43
CA ILE A 397 -9.80 -15.01 -8.81
C ILE A 397 -9.65 -15.32 -7.32
N GLN A 398 -8.76 -16.22 -6.92
CA GLN A 398 -8.41 -16.43 -5.51
C GLN A 398 -7.94 -15.14 -4.85
N GLY A 399 -6.99 -14.43 -5.48
CA GLY A 399 -6.49 -13.14 -4.97
C GLY A 399 -7.58 -12.09 -4.79
N LEU A 400 -8.63 -12.08 -5.63
CA LEU A 400 -9.80 -11.21 -5.44
C LEU A 400 -10.50 -11.50 -4.10
N PHE A 401 -10.72 -12.77 -3.77
CA PHE A 401 -11.37 -13.15 -2.52
C PHE A 401 -10.48 -12.90 -1.31
N GLU A 402 -9.17 -13.17 -1.42
CA GLU A 402 -8.21 -12.88 -0.34
C GLU A 402 -8.05 -11.37 -0.10
N PHE A 403 -8.29 -10.54 -1.13
CA PHE A 403 -8.30 -9.09 -0.97
C PHE A 403 -9.52 -8.56 -0.21
N PHE A 404 -10.62 -9.32 -0.12
CA PHE A 404 -11.82 -8.88 0.56
C PHE A 404 -11.64 -8.86 2.07
N ASP A 405 -11.58 -7.66 2.64
CA ASP A 405 -11.65 -7.50 4.08
C ASP A 405 -13.05 -7.81 4.64
N LYS A 406 -13.17 -7.88 5.98
CA LYS A 406 -14.43 -8.20 6.66
C LYS A 406 -15.59 -7.25 6.30
N ARG A 407 -15.30 -5.99 5.99
CA ARG A 407 -16.31 -4.98 5.62
C ARG A 407 -16.79 -5.22 4.18
N MET A 408 -15.87 -5.50 3.27
CA MET A 408 -16.18 -5.88 1.89
C MET A 408 -17.03 -7.15 1.84
N ILE A 409 -16.62 -8.19 2.56
CA ILE A 409 -17.39 -9.44 2.67
C ILE A 409 -18.79 -9.15 3.19
N LYS A 410 -18.91 -8.35 4.26
CA LYS A 410 -20.21 -8.02 4.84
C LYS A 410 -21.10 -7.22 3.89
N ALA A 411 -20.53 -6.28 3.14
CA ALA A 411 -21.25 -5.51 2.13
C ALA A 411 -21.76 -6.44 1.00
N LEU A 412 -20.94 -7.36 0.51
CA LEU A 412 -21.34 -8.34 -0.51
C LEU A 412 -22.42 -9.30 0.00
N GLN A 413 -22.30 -9.81 1.22
CA GLN A 413 -23.33 -10.63 1.88
C GLN A 413 -24.67 -9.91 1.98
N ASN A 414 -24.64 -8.60 2.25
CA ASN A 414 -25.83 -7.76 2.34
C ASN A 414 -26.29 -7.23 0.97
N ARG A 415 -25.55 -7.53 -0.12
CA ARG A 415 -25.74 -6.95 -1.47
C ARG A 415 -25.71 -5.41 -1.49
N ASP A 416 -24.95 -4.81 -0.57
CA ASP A 416 -24.69 -3.37 -0.53
C ASP A 416 -23.49 -3.03 -1.41
N PHE A 417 -23.74 -2.96 -2.72
CA PHE A 417 -22.66 -2.75 -3.70
C PHE A 417 -22.06 -1.34 -3.67
N VAL A 418 -22.78 -0.35 -3.12
CA VAL A 418 -22.26 1.02 -2.99
C VAL A 418 -21.23 1.09 -1.88
N GLU A 419 -21.50 0.48 -0.72
CA GLU A 419 -20.51 0.38 0.35
C GLU A 419 -19.33 -0.50 -0.07
N PHE A 420 -19.58 -1.65 -0.71
CA PHE A 420 -18.52 -2.49 -1.27
C PHE A 420 -17.60 -1.67 -2.21
N ALA A 421 -18.17 -0.95 -3.17
CA ALA A 421 -17.40 -0.12 -4.10
C ALA A 421 -16.61 0.99 -3.38
N GLY A 422 -17.14 1.53 -2.28
CA GLY A 422 -16.44 2.50 -1.44
C GLY A 422 -15.20 1.92 -0.77
N TYR A 423 -15.26 0.66 -0.33
CA TYR A 423 -14.12 -0.04 0.26
C TYR A 423 -13.10 -0.47 -0.81
N TYR A 424 -13.57 -0.99 -1.95
CA TYR A 424 -12.71 -1.57 -2.99
C TYR A 424 -12.07 -0.49 -3.89
N ASN A 425 -12.86 0.46 -4.39
CA ASN A 425 -12.44 1.47 -5.37
C ASN A 425 -12.20 2.86 -4.74
N GLY A 426 -12.52 3.04 -3.46
CA GLY A 426 -12.48 4.32 -2.76
C GLY A 426 -13.76 5.15 -2.89
N SER A 427 -13.94 6.12 -1.99
CA SER A 427 -15.20 6.86 -1.82
C SER A 427 -15.57 7.78 -3.00
N GLY A 428 -14.62 8.21 -3.82
CA GLY A 428 -14.82 9.24 -4.84
C GLY A 428 -15.70 8.85 -6.04
N GLN A 429 -15.91 7.56 -6.28
CA GLN A 429 -16.77 7.04 -7.37
C GLN A 429 -17.71 5.91 -6.89
N LYS A 430 -17.90 5.76 -5.57
CA LYS A 430 -18.56 4.57 -5.01
C LYS A 430 -19.99 4.36 -5.51
N GLN A 431 -20.77 5.42 -5.72
CA GLN A 431 -22.12 5.32 -6.27
C GLN A 431 -22.12 4.74 -7.69
N LYS A 432 -21.22 5.25 -8.54
CA LYS A 432 -21.13 4.85 -9.94
C LYS A 432 -20.68 3.39 -10.09
N TYR A 433 -19.65 2.98 -9.35
CA TYR A 433 -19.19 1.59 -9.36
C TYR A 433 -20.21 0.66 -8.71
N GLY A 434 -20.84 1.07 -7.61
CA GLY A 434 -21.91 0.30 -6.96
C GLY A 434 -23.09 0.06 -7.91
N GLU A 435 -23.53 1.08 -8.64
CA GLU A 435 -24.57 0.96 -9.67
C GLU A 435 -24.16 0.01 -10.80
N TRP A 436 -22.91 0.06 -11.26
CA TRP A 436 -22.41 -0.88 -12.25
C TRP A 436 -22.42 -2.31 -11.74
N ILE A 437 -21.99 -2.56 -10.50
CA ILE A 437 -22.00 -3.90 -9.89
C ILE A 437 -23.46 -4.38 -9.76
N GLN A 438 -24.36 -3.53 -9.26
CA GLN A 438 -25.80 -3.84 -9.17
C GLN A 438 -26.38 -4.27 -10.53
N ASN A 439 -26.12 -3.50 -11.59
CA ASN A 439 -26.63 -3.82 -12.93
C ASN A 439 -26.10 -5.18 -13.47
N HIS A 440 -24.85 -5.55 -13.14
CA HIS A 440 -24.31 -6.86 -13.52
C HIS A 440 -24.90 -7.98 -12.66
N PHE A 441 -25.12 -7.71 -11.38
CA PHE A 441 -25.76 -8.64 -10.46
C PHE A 441 -27.21 -8.94 -10.89
N ASP A 442 -27.99 -7.91 -11.19
CA ASP A 442 -29.38 -8.07 -11.65
C ASP A 442 -29.44 -8.88 -12.95
N ALA A 443 -28.53 -8.60 -13.90
CA ALA A 443 -28.43 -9.39 -15.12
C ALA A 443 -28.03 -10.85 -14.87
N PHE A 444 -27.27 -11.16 -13.80
CA PHE A 444 -26.98 -12.53 -13.39
C PHE A 444 -28.24 -13.21 -12.84
N GLN A 445 -28.99 -12.52 -11.98
CA GLN A 445 -30.24 -13.03 -11.40
C GLN A 445 -31.28 -13.33 -12.49
N GLU A 446 -31.42 -12.44 -13.49
CA GLU A 446 -32.33 -12.65 -14.63
C GLU A 446 -31.96 -13.88 -15.49
N LEU A 447 -30.68 -14.24 -15.57
CA LEU A 447 -30.22 -15.39 -16.35
C LEU A 447 -30.32 -16.71 -15.58
N THR A 448 -30.45 -16.65 -14.26
CA THR A 448 -30.50 -17.81 -13.34
C THR A 448 -31.89 -18.09 -12.79
N SER A 449 -32.84 -17.16 -12.99
CA SER A 449 -34.24 -17.25 -12.54
C SER A 449 -35.13 -18.15 -13.37
#